data_AF-A0A7K7Q2U2-F1
#
_entry.id   AF-A0A7K7Q2U2-F1
#
_cell.length_a   1.000
_cell.length_b   1.000
_cell.length_c   1.000
_cell.angle_alpha   90.00
_cell.angle_beta   90.00
_cell.angle_gamma   90.00
#
_symmetry.space_group_name_H-M   'P 1'
#
loop_
_entity.id
_entity.type
_entity.pdbx_description
1 polymer ?
#
loop_
_entity_poly.entity_id
_entity_poly.type
_entity_poly.pdbx_seq_one_letter_code
_entity_poly.pdbx_strand_id
1 'polypeptide(L)'
;LQLHHSGHYHCGGWVSFGLTQEWKESSPVTVTVHGVLLSEVSLWVWPPGGQVALGDHQVLSCTVAKGTGPLSFTWHWGGSGTLLGPSPYRELCHTGDSDS
;
A
#
# COMPACT_ATOMS: atom_id res chain seq x y z
N LEU A 1 -0.22 1.50 -11.29
CA LEU A 1 -0.63 2.59 -12.21
C LEU A 1 -0.15 3.90 -11.59
N GLN A 2 0.55 4.77 -12.32
CA GLN A 2 1.02 6.06 -11.81
C GLN A 2 0.03 7.17 -12.16
N LEU A 3 0.03 8.29 -11.42
CA LEU A 3 -0.93 9.38 -11.60
C LEU A 3 -0.92 9.94 -13.04
N HIS A 4 0.27 10.00 -13.64
CA HIS A 4 0.48 10.47 -15.01
C HIS A 4 0.03 9.48 -16.09
N HIS A 5 -0.44 8.28 -15.73
CA HIS A 5 -1.10 7.35 -16.65
C HIS A 5 -2.60 7.72 -16.86
N SER A 6 -3.07 8.85 -16.34
CA SER A 6 -4.41 9.35 -16.67
C SER A 6 -4.42 9.85 -18.12
N GLY A 7 -5.40 9.43 -18.92
CA GLY A 7 -5.45 9.81 -20.33
C GLY A 7 -6.53 9.10 -21.13
N HIS A 8 -6.55 9.38 -22.43
CA HIS A 8 -7.42 8.74 -23.39
C HIS A 8 -6.71 7.58 -24.07
N TYR A 9 -7.30 6.40 -23.99
CA TYR A 9 -6.76 5.19 -24.58
C TYR A 9 -7.69 4.70 -25.67
N HIS A 10 -7.13 4.31 -26.80
CA HIS A 10 -7.85 3.63 -27.88
C HIS A 10 -6.99 2.49 -28.41
N CYS A 11 -7.63 1.50 -28.99
CA CYS A 11 -6.96 0.38 -29.64
C CYS A 11 -7.02 0.59 -31.15
N GLY A 12 -5.90 0.39 -31.83
CA GLY A 12 -5.79 0.46 -33.29
C GLY A 12 -5.14 -0.79 -33.85
N GLY A 13 -5.58 -1.23 -35.02
CA GLY A 13 -5.04 -2.41 -35.68
C GLY A 13 -5.37 -2.50 -37.16
N TRP A 14 -4.54 -3.24 -37.88
CA TRP A 14 -4.80 -3.58 -39.27
C TRP A 14 -5.79 -4.73 -39.37
N VAL A 15 -6.80 -4.56 -40.21
CA VAL A 15 -7.79 -5.57 -40.56
C VAL A 15 -7.61 -5.93 -42.03
N SER A 16 -7.46 -7.22 -42.32
CA SER A 16 -7.34 -7.73 -43.68
C SER A 16 -8.70 -8.22 -44.17
N PHE A 17 -9.14 -7.72 -45.32
CA PHE A 17 -10.32 -8.20 -46.03
C PHE A 17 -9.92 -8.61 -47.46
N GLY A 18 -9.75 -9.91 -47.68
CA GLY A 18 -9.22 -10.41 -48.95
C GLY A 18 -7.77 -9.94 -49.17
N LEU A 19 -7.52 -9.22 -50.27
CA LEU A 19 -6.19 -8.69 -50.61
C LEU A 19 -5.94 -7.27 -50.07
N THR A 20 -6.95 -6.61 -49.48
CA THR A 20 -6.81 -5.24 -48.95
C THR A 20 -6.57 -5.26 -47.44
N GLN A 21 -5.79 -4.27 -46.98
CA GLN A 21 -5.52 -4.04 -45.56
C GLN A 21 -6.00 -2.64 -45.18
N GLU A 22 -6.81 -2.55 -44.12
CA GLU A 22 -7.36 -1.30 -43.63
C GLU A 22 -6.99 -1.09 -42.16
N TRP A 23 -6.66 0.14 -41.78
CA TRP A 23 -6.48 0.52 -40.38
C TRP A 23 -7.85 0.78 -39.74
N LYS A 24 -8.11 0.21 -38.56
CA LYS A 24 -9.32 0.45 -37.76
C LYS A 24 -8.93 0.85 -36.34
N GLU A 25 -9.72 1.73 -35.73
CA GLU A 25 -9.56 2.16 -34.34
C GLU A 25 -10.87 1.98 -33.57
N SER A 26 -10.75 1.68 -32.27
CA SER A 26 -11.88 1.63 -31.36
C SER A 26 -12.31 3.04 -30.92
N SER A 27 -13.53 3.15 -30.37
CA SER A 27 -13.89 4.34 -29.60
C SER A 27 -12.90 4.52 -28.43
N PRO A 28 -12.50 5.76 -28.11
CA PRO A 28 -11.59 6.02 -27.01
C PRO A 28 -12.27 5.82 -25.65
N VAL A 29 -11.50 5.38 -24.67
CA VAL A 29 -11.90 5.27 -23.26
C VAL A 29 -11.06 6.23 -22.43
N THR A 30 -11.71 6.97 -21.53
CA THR A 30 -11.03 7.84 -20.57
C THR A 30 -10.65 7.05 -19.34
N VAL A 31 -9.36 7.02 -19.02
CA VAL A 31 -8.84 6.43 -17.78
C VAL A 31 -8.40 7.57 -16.86
N THR A 32 -9.01 7.65 -15.69
CA THR A 32 -8.66 8.63 -14.65
C THR A 32 -7.98 7.93 -13.48
N VAL A 33 -6.73 8.28 -13.20
CA VAL A 33 -5.99 7.77 -12.05
C VAL A 33 -6.04 8.83 -10.95
N HIS A 34 -6.76 8.54 -9.88
CA HIS A 34 -6.82 9.42 -8.73
C HIS A 34 -5.67 9.13 -7.76
N GLY A 35 -5.08 10.20 -7.23
CA GLY A 35 -4.08 10.12 -6.18
C GLY A 35 -4.79 9.90 -4.86
N VAL A 36 -4.30 8.95 -4.06
CA VAL A 36 -4.83 8.74 -2.71
C VAL A 36 -4.27 9.85 -1.83
N LEU A 37 -5.10 10.82 -1.45
CA LEU A 37 -4.78 11.72 -0.35
C LEU A 37 -4.94 10.91 0.94
N LEU A 38 -3.83 10.39 1.46
CA LEU A 38 -3.78 9.84 2.81
C LEU A 38 -3.84 11.01 3.77
N SER A 39 -4.96 11.15 4.45
CA SER A 39 -5.10 12.11 5.55
C SER A 39 -5.36 11.34 6.83
N GLU A 40 -4.83 11.84 7.94
CA GLU A 40 -5.10 11.32 9.29
C GLU A 40 -4.56 9.89 9.53
N VAL A 41 -3.25 9.69 9.33
CA VAL A 41 -2.54 8.48 9.78
C VAL A 41 -2.34 8.56 11.30
N SER A 42 -2.76 7.54 12.04
CA SER A 42 -2.64 7.46 13.50
C SER A 42 -2.02 6.14 13.93
N LEU A 43 -1.19 6.20 14.98
CA LEU A 43 -0.56 5.03 15.60
C LEU A 43 -1.19 4.80 16.98
N TRP A 44 -1.64 3.58 17.22
CA TRP A 44 -2.18 3.15 18.51
C TRP A 44 -1.36 2.02 19.10
N VAL A 45 -1.26 1.99 20.43
CA VAL A 45 -0.42 1.06 21.20
C VAL A 45 -1.22 0.48 22.37
N TRP A 46 -1.10 -0.82 22.59
CA TRP A 46 -1.73 -1.53 23.70
C TRP A 46 -0.82 -2.60 24.33
N PRO A 47 -0.69 -2.68 25.65
CA PRO A 47 -1.28 -1.81 26.66
C PRO A 47 -0.77 -0.35 26.58
N PRO A 48 -1.56 0.63 27.04
CA PRO A 48 -1.20 2.04 26.97
C PRO A 48 0.02 2.32 27.87
N GLY A 49 0.98 3.07 27.37
CA GLY A 49 2.19 3.43 28.13
C GLY A 49 3.49 2.87 27.58
N GLY A 50 3.43 1.96 26.59
CA GLY A 50 4.64 1.51 25.88
C GLY A 50 5.51 0.52 26.67
N GLN A 51 5.20 0.29 27.94
CA GLN A 51 5.94 -0.61 28.83
C GLN A 51 5.17 -1.92 28.97
N VAL A 52 5.85 -3.03 28.73
CA VAL A 52 5.30 -4.38 28.82
C VAL A 52 6.22 -5.22 29.68
N ALA A 53 5.64 -6.02 30.59
CA ALA A 53 6.42 -6.90 31.45
C ALA A 53 7.09 -8.01 30.62
N LEU A 54 8.16 -8.59 31.16
CA LEU A 54 8.81 -9.75 30.54
C LEU A 54 7.79 -10.90 30.40
N GLY A 55 7.64 -11.43 29.18
CA GLY A 55 6.68 -12.50 28.88
C GLY A 55 5.29 -12.01 28.44
N ASP A 56 5.00 -10.72 28.59
CA ASP A 56 3.81 -10.10 28.00
C ASP A 56 4.12 -9.58 26.58
N HIS A 57 3.06 -9.24 25.83
CA HIS A 57 3.15 -8.70 24.47
C HIS A 57 2.54 -7.30 24.36
N GLN A 58 3.11 -6.49 23.47
CA GLN A 58 2.54 -5.22 23.05
C GLN A 58 1.96 -5.34 21.65
N VAL A 59 0.80 -4.74 21.42
CA VAL A 59 0.20 -4.60 20.10
C VAL A 59 0.32 -3.16 19.62
N LEU A 60 0.87 -2.98 18.42
CA LEU A 60 0.87 -1.74 17.67
C LEU A 60 -0.16 -1.84 16.56
N SER A 61 -0.94 -0.78 16.35
CA SER A 61 -1.95 -0.69 15.30
C SER A 61 -1.80 0.62 14.54
N CYS A 62 -1.67 0.54 13.21
CA CYS A 62 -1.62 1.71 12.34
C CYS A 62 -2.98 1.86 11.66
N THR A 63 -3.64 3.01 11.88
CA THR A 63 -4.94 3.33 11.29
C THR A 63 -4.83 4.54 10.38
N VAL A 64 -5.63 4.54 9.33
CA VAL A 64 -5.73 5.65 8.37
C VAL A 64 -7.20 6.00 8.26
N ALA A 65 -7.58 7.19 8.73
CA ALA A 65 -9.01 7.57 8.78
C ALA A 65 -9.55 7.96 7.40
N LYS A 66 -8.70 8.43 6.48
CA LYS A 66 -9.09 8.78 5.10
C LYS A 66 -8.10 8.25 4.07
N GLY A 67 -8.62 7.46 3.14
CA GLY A 67 -7.89 7.00 1.96
C GLY A 67 -8.81 6.15 1.07
N THR A 68 -8.77 6.40 -0.24
CA THR A 68 -9.47 5.59 -1.25
C THR A 68 -8.43 4.83 -2.07
N GLY A 69 -8.27 3.53 -1.80
CA GLY A 69 -7.33 2.66 -2.53
C GLY A 69 -6.67 1.61 -1.64
N PRO A 70 -5.91 0.66 -2.22
CA PRO A 70 -5.15 -0.32 -1.45
C PRO A 70 -4.03 0.39 -0.67
N LEU A 71 -4.05 0.25 0.65
CA LEU A 71 -3.04 0.81 1.56
C LEU A 71 -1.94 -0.21 1.84
N SER A 72 -0.68 0.25 1.85
CA SER A 72 0.48 -0.56 2.24
C SER A 72 1.04 -0.05 3.56
N PHE A 73 1.13 -0.94 4.55
CA PHE A 73 1.68 -0.66 5.87
C PHE A 73 3.03 -1.33 6.03
N THR A 74 4.02 -0.64 6.61
CA THR A 74 5.31 -1.25 6.97
C THR A 74 5.72 -0.82 8.36
N TRP A 75 6.37 -1.74 9.08
CA TRP A 75 6.87 -1.49 10.42
C TRP A 75 8.39 -1.50 10.46
N HIS A 76 8.95 -0.57 11.21
CA HIS A 76 10.38 -0.36 11.33
C HIS A 76 10.76 -0.29 12.81
N TRP A 77 11.82 -0.98 13.21
CA TRP A 77 12.36 -0.90 14.58
C TRP A 77 13.33 0.29 14.70
N GLY A 78 13.15 1.08 15.76
CA GLY A 78 13.70 2.43 15.95
C GLY A 78 15.10 2.71 15.39
N GLY A 79 15.22 3.78 14.59
CA GLY A 79 16.49 4.37 14.11
C GLY A 79 17.35 3.52 13.16
N SER A 80 17.23 2.18 13.20
CA SER A 80 18.11 1.25 12.49
C SER A 80 17.67 0.92 11.06
N GLY A 81 16.43 1.27 10.69
CA GLY A 81 15.85 0.88 9.40
C GLY A 81 15.53 -0.62 9.29
N THR A 82 15.56 -1.38 10.39
CA THR A 82 15.21 -2.81 10.38
C THR A 82 13.73 -2.98 10.05
N LEU A 83 13.46 -3.61 8.91
CA LEU A 83 12.11 -3.86 8.40
C LEU A 83 11.49 -5.08 9.08
N LEU A 84 10.35 -4.87 9.75
CA LEU A 84 9.54 -5.92 10.39
C LEU A 84 8.41 -6.44 9.48
N GLY A 85 8.40 -6.02 8.21
CA GLY A 85 7.50 -6.50 7.16
C GLY A 85 6.20 -5.69 6.99
N PRO A 86 5.24 -6.22 6.19
CA PRO A 86 3.96 -5.56 5.89
C PRO A 86 2.78 -6.09 6.73
N SER A 87 2.06 -5.21 7.43
CA SER A 87 0.72 -5.49 8.02
C SER A 87 0.22 -4.26 8.83
N PRO A 88 -1.10 -4.06 9.01
CA PRO A 88 -1.66 -2.98 9.82
C PRO A 88 -1.47 -3.16 11.35
N TYR A 89 -1.17 -4.38 11.80
CA TYR A 89 -0.97 -4.72 13.23
C TYR A 89 0.41 -5.32 13.48
N ARG A 90 1.03 -5.06 14.62
CA ARG A 90 2.24 -5.76 15.08
C ARG A 90 2.19 -6.15 16.53
N GLU A 91 2.58 -7.37 16.79
CA GLU A 91 2.89 -7.84 18.13
C GLU A 91 4.39 -7.70 18.36
N LEU A 92 4.76 -7.12 19.50
CA LEU A 92 6.11 -7.07 20.00
C LEU A 92 6.14 -7.91 21.28
N CYS A 93 6.99 -8.91 21.31
CA CYS A 93 7.26 -9.68 22.52
C CYS A 93 8.55 -9.15 23.13
N HIS A 94 8.52 -8.83 24.43
CA HIS A 94 9.75 -8.61 25.16
C HIS A 94 10.34 -9.98 25.50
N THR A 95 11.10 -10.56 24.58
CA THR A 95 11.96 -11.70 24.88
C THR A 95 13.15 -11.16 25.65
N GLY A 96 13.24 -11.47 26.95
CA GLY A 96 14.38 -11.08 27.76
C GLY A 96 15.63 -11.62 27.10
N ASP A 97 16.48 -10.71 26.63
CA ASP A 97 17.78 -11.08 26.10
C ASP A 97 18.56 -11.68 27.27
N SER A 98 18.62 -13.00 27.29
CA SER A 98 19.40 -13.76 28.24
C SER A 98 20.81 -13.80 27.66
N ASP A 99 21.61 -12.78 27.96
CA ASP A 99 23.05 -12.91 27.92
C ASP A 99 23.58 -12.47 29.30
N SER A 100 23.89 -13.49 30.11
CA SER A 100 24.60 -13.37 31.39
C SER A 100 26.06 -13.66 31.18
#